data_AF-A0A0C6F649-F1
#
_entry.id   AF-A0A0C6F649-F1
#
_cell.length_a   1.000
_cell.length_b   1.000
_cell.length_c   1.000
_cell.angle_alpha   90.00
_cell.angle_beta   90.00
_cell.angle_gamma   90.00
#
_symmetry.space_group_name_H-M   'P 1'
#
loop_
_entity.id
_entity.type
_entity.pdbx_description
1 polymer ?
#
loop_
_entity_poly.entity_id
_entity_poly.type
_entity_poly.pdbx_seq_one_letter_code
_entity_poly.pdbx_strand_id
1 'polypeptide(L)'
;MPAKLVALVREAAAGARAIARAYPEGCSAAALPWVVVKRFDEDVRGHVERDPRIEDERDRVLIAAVTLAETASDEVEPPERERLVKAINDLEWVTLSRGIANRAAAVLGYGEAGARLRDAR
;
A
#
# COMPACT_ATOMS: atom_id res chain seq x y z
N MET A 1 -4.57 -9.03 19.71
CA MET A 1 -4.55 -7.70 19.03
C MET A 1 -3.74 -7.77 17.74
N PRO A 2 -4.16 -7.14 16.63
CA PRO A 2 -3.50 -7.23 15.33
C PRO A 2 -2.25 -6.32 15.17
N ALA A 3 -1.43 -6.18 16.21
CA ALA A 3 -0.30 -5.24 16.23
C ALA A 3 0.75 -5.54 15.15
N LYS A 4 0.99 -6.83 14.85
CA LYS A 4 1.92 -7.23 13.80
C LYS A 4 1.40 -6.87 12.41
N LEU A 5 0.10 -7.07 12.14
CA LEU A 5 -0.49 -6.69 10.86
C LEU A 5 -0.46 -5.17 10.66
N VAL A 6 -0.71 -4.39 11.72
CA VAL A 6 -0.54 -2.92 11.68
C VAL A 6 0.89 -2.52 11.33
N ALA A 7 1.90 -3.19 11.90
CA ALA A 7 3.30 -2.93 11.57
C ALA A 7 3.60 -3.25 10.09
N LEU A 8 3.11 -4.38 9.57
CA LEU A 8 3.27 -4.75 8.16
C LEU A 8 2.66 -3.72 7.21
N VAL A 9 1.47 -3.20 7.52
CA VAL A 9 0.84 -2.11 6.73
C VAL A 9 1.72 -0.87 6.69
N ARG A 10 2.24 -0.44 7.85
CA ARG A 10 3.10 0.75 7.96
C ARG A 10 4.44 0.56 7.23
N GLU A 11 5.05 -0.62 7.35
CA GLU A 11 6.27 -0.99 6.64
C GLU A 11 6.07 -1.02 5.12
N ALA A 12 4.96 -1.61 4.65
CA ALA A 12 4.60 -1.63 3.24
C ALA A 12 4.42 -0.21 2.68
N ALA A 13 3.67 0.64 3.39
CA ALA A 13 3.47 2.04 3.00
C ALA A 13 4.78 2.85 3.03
N ALA A 14 5.64 2.65 4.02
CA ALA A 14 6.95 3.30 4.08
C ALA A 14 7.85 2.89 2.90
N GLY A 15 7.90 1.60 2.56
CA GLY A 15 8.64 1.09 1.41
C GLY A 15 8.11 1.66 0.09
N ALA A 16 6.79 1.64 -0.11
CA ALA A 16 6.14 2.20 -1.29
C ALA A 16 6.44 3.70 -1.46
N ARG A 17 6.40 4.49 -0.37
CA ARG A 17 6.78 5.91 -0.38
C ARG A 17 8.24 6.11 -0.77
N ALA A 18 9.14 5.26 -0.28
CA ALA A 18 10.56 5.34 -0.63
C ALA A 18 10.77 5.08 -2.12
N ILE A 19 10.11 4.06 -2.68
CA ILE A 19 10.15 3.77 -4.13
C ILE A 19 9.61 4.96 -4.94
N ALA A 20 8.44 5.49 -4.58
CA ALA A 20 7.83 6.64 -5.27
C ALA A 20 8.74 7.89 -5.25
N ARG A 21 9.46 8.13 -4.16
CA ARG A 21 10.38 9.26 -4.02
C ARG A 21 11.69 9.07 -4.77
N ALA A 22 12.17 7.84 -4.87
CA ALA A 22 13.43 7.52 -5.55
C ALA A 22 13.28 7.31 -7.06
N TYR A 23 12.06 7.11 -7.57
CA TYR A 23 11.83 6.97 -9.01
C TYR A 23 12.36 8.20 -9.79
N PRO A 24 13.08 8.04 -10.91
CA PRO A 24 13.33 6.79 -11.65
C PRO A 24 14.56 5.96 -11.22
N GLU A 25 15.32 6.38 -10.21
CA GLU A 25 16.64 5.79 -9.87
C GLU A 25 16.60 4.34 -9.36
N GLY A 26 15.41 3.82 -9.00
CA GLY A 26 15.25 2.49 -8.38
C GLY A 26 14.44 1.46 -9.17
N CYS A 27 13.72 1.85 -10.22
CA CYS A 27 12.94 0.92 -11.06
C CYS A 27 12.54 1.57 -12.39
N SER A 28 12.28 0.74 -13.40
CA SER A 28 11.80 1.22 -14.69
C SER A 28 10.34 1.68 -14.63
N ALA A 29 9.94 2.53 -15.57
CA ALA A 29 8.55 2.97 -15.76
C ALA A 29 7.56 1.78 -15.80
N ALA A 30 7.89 0.72 -16.55
CA ALA A 30 7.06 -0.48 -16.64
C ALA A 30 6.97 -1.28 -15.33
N ALA A 31 7.98 -1.17 -14.46
CA ALA A 31 8.02 -1.88 -13.19
C ALA A 31 7.35 -1.10 -12.05
N LEU A 32 7.34 0.23 -12.12
CA LEU A 32 6.91 1.10 -11.02
C LEU A 32 5.54 0.71 -10.43
N PRO A 33 4.45 0.50 -11.20
CA PRO A 33 3.14 0.17 -10.64
C PRO A 33 3.16 -1.12 -9.81
N TRP A 34 3.92 -2.11 -10.24
CA TRP A 34 4.00 -3.41 -9.57
C TRP A 34 4.88 -3.35 -8.33
N VAL A 35 6.00 -2.62 -8.41
CA VAL A 35 6.97 -2.53 -7.31
C VAL A 35 6.40 -1.76 -6.12
N VAL A 36 5.60 -0.70 -6.34
CA VAL A 36 5.04 0.12 -5.25
C VAL A 36 3.97 -0.61 -4.44
N VAL A 37 3.21 -1.54 -5.03
CA VAL A 37 2.19 -2.33 -4.30
C VAL A 37 2.68 -3.69 -3.84
N LYS A 38 3.84 -4.16 -4.33
CA LYS A 38 4.33 -5.52 -4.10
C LYS A 38 4.26 -5.96 -2.63
N ARG A 39 4.87 -5.16 -1.73
CA ARG A 39 4.91 -5.50 -0.30
C ARG A 39 3.52 -5.50 0.33
N PHE A 40 2.63 -4.62 -0.12
CA PHE A 40 1.24 -4.63 0.33
C PHE A 40 0.51 -5.91 -0.12
N ASP A 41 0.68 -6.31 -1.38
CA ASP A 41 0.06 -7.51 -1.92
C ASP A 41 0.57 -8.80 -1.25
N GLU A 42 1.87 -8.87 -0.97
CA GLU A 42 2.52 -10.04 -0.36
C GLU A 42 2.27 -10.12 1.16
N ASP A 43 2.41 -9.00 1.88
CA ASP A 43 2.44 -9.02 3.35
C ASP A 43 1.12 -8.58 4.02
N VAL A 44 0.18 -7.99 3.28
CA VAL A 44 -1.02 -7.38 3.88
C VAL A 44 -2.31 -7.92 3.26
N ARG A 45 -2.45 -7.84 1.94
CA ARG A 45 -3.72 -8.08 1.24
C ARG A 45 -4.32 -9.46 1.54
N GLY A 46 -3.49 -10.50 1.62
CA GLY A 46 -3.92 -11.86 1.96
C GLY A 46 -4.28 -12.08 3.43
N HIS A 47 -4.06 -11.10 4.30
CA HIS A 47 -4.23 -11.19 5.76
C HIS A 47 -5.33 -10.29 6.30
N VAL A 48 -5.93 -9.48 5.45
CA VAL A 48 -7.15 -8.73 5.75
C VAL A 48 -8.38 -9.41 5.15
N GLU A 49 -9.54 -9.24 5.77
CA GLU A 49 -10.81 -9.58 5.15
C GLU A 49 -11.02 -8.73 3.89
N ARG A 50 -11.71 -9.30 2.89
CA ARG A 50 -11.92 -8.63 1.61
C ARG A 50 -12.81 -7.40 1.79
N ASP A 51 -12.25 -6.20 1.64
CA ASP A 51 -12.96 -4.92 1.67
C ASP A 51 -12.77 -4.21 0.32
N PRO A 52 -13.84 -3.99 -0.47
CA PRO A 52 -13.76 -3.29 -1.75
C PRO A 52 -13.08 -1.92 -1.66
N ARG A 53 -13.18 -1.23 -0.53
CA ARG A 53 -12.61 0.11 -0.36
C ARG A 53 -11.08 0.07 -0.26
N ILE A 54 -10.52 -1.02 0.27
CA ILE A 54 -9.06 -1.23 0.30
C ILE A 54 -8.58 -1.52 -1.13
N GLU A 55 -9.33 -2.33 -1.87
CA GLU A 55 -9.02 -2.64 -3.27
C GLU A 55 -9.12 -1.38 -4.16
N ASP A 56 -10.12 -0.52 -3.94
CA ASP A 56 -10.26 0.76 -4.65
C ASP A 56 -9.03 1.67 -4.43
N GLU A 57 -8.53 1.79 -3.19
CA GLU A 57 -7.33 2.59 -2.92
C GLU A 57 -6.06 1.94 -3.50
N ARG A 58 -5.98 0.60 -3.51
CA ARG A 58 -4.89 -0.12 -4.18
C ARG A 58 -4.88 0.20 -5.67
N ASP A 59 -6.04 0.20 -6.31
CA ASP A 59 -6.17 0.54 -7.73
C ASP A 59 -5.79 2.01 -8.00
N ARG A 60 -6.13 2.93 -7.08
CA ARG A 60 -5.64 4.33 -7.17
C ARG A 60 -4.12 4.45 -7.08
N VAL A 61 -3.46 3.64 -6.26
CA VAL A 61 -1.98 3.60 -6.23
C VAL A 61 -1.43 3.13 -7.57
N LEU A 62 -2.02 2.07 -8.15
CA LEU A 62 -1.62 1.56 -9.46
C LEU A 62 -1.79 2.63 -10.56
N ILE A 63 -2.94 3.30 -10.60
CA ILE A 63 -3.22 4.37 -11.55
C ILE A 63 -2.22 5.52 -11.38
N ALA A 64 -1.99 5.99 -10.16
CA ALA A 64 -1.07 7.09 -9.90
C ALA A 64 0.39 6.73 -10.28
N ALA A 65 0.78 5.47 -10.07
CA ALA A 65 2.09 4.97 -10.46
C ALA A 65 2.25 4.90 -11.99
N VAL A 66 1.23 4.43 -12.71
CA VAL A 66 1.22 4.45 -14.18
C VAL A 66 1.30 5.88 -14.69
N THR A 67 0.50 6.80 -14.15
CA THR A 67 0.54 8.22 -14.54
C THR A 67 1.94 8.80 -14.34
N LEU A 68 2.57 8.60 -13.17
CA LEU A 68 3.94 9.07 -12.94
C LEU A 68 4.95 8.45 -13.92
N ALA A 69 4.82 7.15 -14.21
CA ALA A 69 5.70 6.44 -15.12
C ALA A 69 5.60 6.98 -16.56
N GLU A 70 4.41 7.37 -17.00
CA GLU A 70 4.15 7.95 -18.32
C GLU A 70 4.58 9.42 -18.39
N THR A 71 4.39 10.21 -17.33
CA THR A 71 4.69 11.65 -17.33
C THR A 71 6.16 11.99 -17.11
N ALA A 72 6.94 11.13 -16.46
CA ALA A 72 8.37 11.36 -16.21
C ALA A 72 9.23 11.52 -17.49
N SER A 73 8.66 11.29 -18.67
CA SER A 73 9.31 11.59 -19.95
C SER A 73 9.23 13.07 -20.35
N ASP A 74 8.33 13.86 -19.77
CA ASP A 74 8.18 15.30 -19.99
C ASP A 74 8.65 16.07 -18.73
N GLU A 75 9.46 17.13 -18.89
CA GLU A 75 10.23 17.86 -17.86
C GLU A 75 9.41 18.57 -16.73
N VAL A 76 8.22 18.08 -16.36
CA VAL A 76 7.35 18.65 -15.32
C VAL A 76 6.97 17.58 -14.28
N GLU A 77 7.95 17.08 -13.52
CA GLU A 77 7.83 15.93 -12.61
C GLU A 77 7.28 16.11 -11.16
N PRO A 78 7.10 17.31 -10.56
CA PRO A 78 6.74 17.37 -9.13
C PRO A 78 5.34 16.86 -8.76
N PRO A 79 4.24 17.19 -9.47
CA PRO A 79 2.89 16.93 -8.94
C PRO A 79 2.47 15.46 -8.98
N GLU A 80 2.89 14.68 -9.97
CA GLU A 80 2.51 13.27 -10.13
C GLU A 80 3.16 12.40 -9.06
N ARG A 81 4.41 12.73 -8.68
CA ARG A 81 5.11 12.07 -7.57
C ARG A 81 4.36 12.29 -6.26
N GLU A 82 3.93 13.52 -5.99
CA GLU A 82 3.15 13.84 -4.80
C GLU A 82 1.78 13.14 -4.81
N ARG A 83 1.12 13.02 -5.96
CA ARG A 83 -0.13 12.26 -6.11
C ARG A 83 0.05 10.78 -5.79
N LEU A 84 1.13 10.14 -6.26
CA LEU A 84 1.43 8.75 -5.92
C LEU A 84 1.69 8.59 -4.42
N VAL A 85 2.49 9.47 -3.81
CA VAL A 85 2.72 9.45 -2.36
C VAL A 85 1.41 9.62 -1.59
N LYS A 86 0.52 10.50 -2.05
CA LYS A 86 -0.80 10.67 -1.45
C LYS A 86 -1.64 9.40 -1.55
N ALA A 87 -1.70 8.77 -2.73
CA ALA A 87 -2.45 7.53 -2.92
C ALA A 87 -1.95 6.41 -1.99
N ILE A 88 -0.63 6.31 -1.78
CA ILE A 88 -0.03 5.36 -0.82
C ILE A 88 -0.47 5.67 0.62
N ASN A 89 -0.50 6.94 1.01
CA ASN A 89 -0.98 7.34 2.34
C ASN A 89 -2.47 7.02 2.53
N ASP A 90 -3.28 7.23 1.49
CA ASP A 90 -4.71 6.92 1.53
C ASP A 90 -4.94 5.41 1.66
N LEU A 91 -4.19 4.58 0.93
CA LEU A 91 -4.21 3.12 1.08
C LEU A 91 -3.82 2.67 2.49
N GLU A 92 -2.74 3.23 3.05
CA GLU A 92 -2.32 2.98 4.44
C GLU A 92 -3.46 3.31 5.41
N TRP A 93 -4.02 4.51 5.30
CA TRP A 93 -5.07 4.99 6.19
C TRP A 93 -6.36 4.17 6.08
N VAL A 94 -6.83 3.86 4.87
CA VAL A 94 -8.02 3.03 4.65
C VAL A 94 -7.80 1.63 5.22
N THR A 95 -6.63 1.03 4.98
CA THR A 95 -6.30 -0.30 5.51
C THR A 95 -6.26 -0.32 7.03
N LEU A 96 -5.62 0.67 7.67
CA LEU A 96 -5.55 0.74 9.13
C LEU A 96 -6.92 1.04 9.76
N SER A 97 -7.73 1.88 9.14
CA SER A 97 -9.02 2.32 9.68
C SER A 97 -10.15 1.31 9.48
N ARG A 98 -10.08 0.47 8.43
CA ARG A 98 -11.15 -0.46 8.05
C ARG A 98 -10.74 -1.93 8.09
N GLY A 99 -9.44 -2.22 8.02
CA GLY A 99 -8.94 -3.58 7.94
C GLY A 99 -9.40 -4.43 9.14
N ILE A 100 -9.76 -5.67 8.81
CA ILE A 100 -10.12 -6.71 9.77
C ILE A 100 -9.18 -7.88 9.50
N ALA A 101 -8.49 -8.39 10.51
CA ALA A 101 -7.61 -9.54 10.36
C ALA A 101 -8.44 -10.79 10.03
N ASN A 102 -8.03 -11.54 9.00
CA ASN A 102 -8.71 -12.77 8.59
C ASN A 102 -8.14 -14.02 9.30
N ARG A 103 -8.65 -15.20 8.96
CA ARG A 103 -8.14 -16.46 9.53
C ARG A 103 -6.68 -16.75 9.18
N ALA A 104 -6.22 -16.39 7.98
CA ALA A 104 -4.83 -16.59 7.59
C ALA A 104 -3.87 -15.73 8.44
N ALA A 105 -4.27 -14.49 8.74
CA ALA A 105 -3.55 -13.65 9.69
C ALA A 105 -3.46 -14.29 11.09
N ALA A 106 -4.56 -14.89 11.55
CA ALA A 106 -4.59 -15.57 12.85
C ALA A 106 -3.68 -16.79 12.91
N VAL A 107 -3.63 -17.61 11.85
CA VAL A 107 -2.73 -18.76 11.74
C VAL A 107 -1.27 -18.34 11.85
N LEU A 108 -0.91 -17.18 11.30
CA LEU A 108 0.45 -16.62 11.35
C LEU A 108 0.74 -15.81 12.62
N GLY A 109 -0.23 -15.70 13.54
CA GLY A 109 -0.09 -14.94 14.79
C GLY A 109 -0.09 -13.42 14.59
N TYR A 110 -0.63 -12.92 13.47
CA TYR A 110 -0.65 -11.48 13.17
C TYR A 110 -1.77 -10.71 13.88
N GLY A 111 -2.70 -11.44 14.51
CA GLY A 111 -3.88 -10.93 15.21
C GLY A 111 -4.94 -12.01 15.35
N GLU A 112 -6.02 -11.75 16.07
CA GLU A 112 -7.17 -12.66 16.10
C GLU A 112 -8.04 -12.43 14.87
N ALA A 113 -8.64 -13.50 14.33
CA ALA A 113 -9.57 -13.37 13.21
C ALA A 113 -10.79 -12.54 13.65
N GLY A 114 -11.19 -11.57 12.83
CA GLY A 114 -12.25 -10.61 13.15
C GLY A 114 -11.77 -9.39 13.94
N ALA A 115 -10.51 -9.36 14.40
CA ALA A 115 -9.98 -8.18 15.09
C ALA A 115 -9.75 -7.02 14.12
N ARG A 116 -10.21 -5.83 14.49
CA ARG A 116 -10.01 -4.61 13.68
C ARG A 116 -8.61 -4.07 13.90
N LEU A 117 -7.95 -3.67 12.81
CA LEU A 117 -6.60 -3.10 12.85
C LEU A 117 -6.55 -1.82 13.69
N ARG A 118 -7.55 -0.94 13.56
CA ARG A 118 -7.64 0.32 14.31
C ARG A 118 -7.71 0.17 15.83
N ASP A 119 -8.07 -1.03 16.32
CA ASP A 119 -8.22 -1.29 17.76
C ASP A 119 -6.89 -1.80 18.36
N ALA A 120 -5.86 -2.04 17.55
CA ALA A 120 -4.50 -2.28 18.02
C ALA A 120 -3.87 -0.95 18.46
N ARG A 121 -3.92 -0.66 19.76
CA ARG A 121 -3.14 0.41 20.41
C ARG A 121 -1.72 -0.04 20.71
#